data_AF-A0A8F5AQ30-F1
#
_entry.id   AF-A0A8F5AQ30-F1
#
_cell.length_a   1.000
_cell.length_b   1.000
_cell.length_c   1.000
_cell.angle_alpha   90.00
_cell.angle_beta   90.00
_cell.angle_gamma   90.00
#
_symmetry.space_group_name_H-M   'P 1'
#
loop_
_entity.id
_entity.type
_entity.pdbx_description
1 polymer ?
#
loop_
_entity_poly.entity_id
_entity_poly.type
_entity_poly.pdbx_seq_one_letter_code
_entity_poly.pdbx_strand_id
1 'polypeptide(L)'
;MSRSQRNDNFIDKTFTIIADIILKVFPASKEEKEAFFYYKDGMSAQSEGEYAEALENYYEALQLEEDPYDRSFILYNIGLIYSSNGEYLKALEYYHKALELNQNLPQALNNIAVIYHYQGVKASEKQNIDVAKLLFNKAAEYWKQAINLAPNNYIEAQNWLRTTGRLSS
;
A
#
# COMPACT_ATOMS: atom_id res chain seq x y z
N MET A 1 -20.58 -4.24 -17.92
CA MET A 1 -20.39 -2.79 -18.17
C MET A 1 -19.19 -2.38 -17.35
N SER A 2 -18.10 -1.92 -17.98
CA SER A 2 -16.93 -1.45 -17.23
C SER A 2 -17.32 -0.23 -16.40
N ARG A 3 -16.78 -0.11 -15.18
CA ARG A 3 -17.04 1.01 -14.26
C ARG A 3 -16.63 2.37 -14.80
N SER A 4 -15.90 2.41 -15.93
CA SER A 4 -15.77 3.59 -16.80
C SER A 4 -17.10 4.32 -17.04
N GLN A 5 -18.24 3.65 -16.94
CA GLN A 5 -19.58 4.24 -17.09
C GLN A 5 -20.24 4.71 -15.77
N ARG A 6 -19.70 4.41 -14.58
CA ARG A 6 -20.32 4.74 -13.28
C ARG A 6 -19.71 5.94 -12.56
N ASN A 7 -18.42 6.22 -12.73
CA ASN A 7 -17.76 7.37 -12.09
C ASN A 7 -17.73 8.60 -13.01
N ASP A 8 -18.82 9.35 -12.97
CA ASP A 8 -19.01 10.59 -13.74
C ASP A 8 -18.25 11.81 -13.14
N ASN A 9 -17.15 11.59 -12.42
CA ASN A 9 -16.41 12.68 -11.79
C ASN A 9 -15.38 13.29 -12.78
N PHE A 10 -15.32 14.62 -12.84
CA PHE A 10 -14.49 15.36 -13.81
C PHE A 10 -13.00 14.99 -13.75
N ILE A 11 -12.50 14.70 -12.54
CA ILE A 11 -11.11 14.29 -12.31
C ILE A 11 -10.84 12.90 -12.91
N ASP A 12 -11.75 11.94 -12.73
CA ASP A 12 -11.60 10.59 -13.29
C ASP A 12 -11.66 10.61 -14.84
N LYS A 13 -12.55 11.42 -15.42
CA LYS A 13 -12.61 11.62 -16.88
C LYS A 13 -11.31 12.19 -17.43
N THR A 14 -10.75 13.19 -16.76
CA THR A 14 -9.51 13.85 -17.21
C THR A 14 -8.32 12.89 -17.10
N PHE A 15 -8.22 12.13 -16.00
CA PHE A 15 -7.18 11.11 -15.83
C PHE A 15 -7.29 10.00 -16.87
N THR A 16 -8.51 9.52 -17.15
CA THR A 16 -8.78 8.50 -18.18
C THR A 16 -8.34 8.96 -19.56
N ILE A 17 -8.70 10.18 -19.96
CA ILE A 17 -8.34 10.73 -21.27
C ILE A 17 -6.82 10.85 -21.40
N ILE A 18 -6.14 11.33 -20.37
CA ILE A 18 -4.68 11.47 -20.39
C ILE A 18 -4.01 10.09 -20.47
N ALA A 19 -4.47 9.11 -19.68
CA ALA A 19 -3.97 7.74 -19.73
C ALA A 19 -4.16 7.10 -21.11
N ASP A 20 -5.35 7.26 -21.71
CA ASP A 20 -5.64 6.75 -23.05
C ASP A 20 -4.75 7.38 -24.14
N ILE A 21 -4.44 8.68 -24.01
CA ILE A 21 -3.52 9.36 -24.92
C ILE A 21 -2.10 8.82 -24.74
N ILE A 22 -1.62 8.66 -23.50
CA ILE A 22 -0.29 8.12 -23.20
C ILE A 22 -0.15 6.71 -23.77
N LEU A 23 -1.12 5.82 -23.56
CA LEU A 23 -1.10 4.44 -24.06
C LEU A 23 -1.21 4.33 -25.59
N LYS A 24 -1.69 5.37 -26.28
CA LYS A 24 -1.69 5.46 -27.75
C LYS A 24 -0.37 5.96 -28.32
N VAL A 25 0.34 6.80 -27.57
CA VAL A 25 1.59 7.44 -28.00
C VAL A 25 2.80 6.59 -27.63
N PHE A 26 2.77 5.87 -26.51
CA PHE A 26 3.81 4.92 -26.12
C PHE A 26 3.49 3.51 -26.65
N PRO A 27 4.49 2.77 -27.16
CA PRO A 27 4.31 1.38 -27.57
C PRO A 27 4.18 0.50 -26.32
N ALA A 28 2.98 0.47 -25.74
CA ALA A 28 2.60 -0.50 -24.72
C ALA A 28 2.01 -1.75 -25.38
N SER A 29 2.36 -2.93 -24.85
CA SER A 29 1.79 -4.21 -25.25
C SER A 29 0.28 -4.24 -24.96
N LYS A 30 -0.43 -5.21 -25.52
CA LYS A 30 -1.86 -5.35 -25.25
C LYS A 30 -2.07 -5.71 -23.78
N GLU A 31 -1.20 -6.57 -23.26
CA GLU A 31 -1.19 -7.09 -21.90
C GLU A 31 -0.92 -5.96 -20.88
N GLU A 32 0.04 -5.08 -21.13
CA GLU A 32 0.31 -3.89 -20.29
C GLU A 32 -0.90 -2.96 -20.22
N LYS A 33 -1.60 -2.74 -21.35
CA LYS A 33 -2.82 -1.93 -21.37
C LYS A 33 -3.94 -2.57 -20.55
N GLU A 34 -4.09 -3.88 -20.67
CA GLU A 34 -5.10 -4.65 -19.94
C GLU A 34 -4.81 -4.67 -18.43
N ALA A 35 -3.55 -4.86 -18.03
CA ALA A 35 -3.07 -4.74 -16.65
C ALA A 35 -3.42 -3.37 -16.06
N PHE A 36 -3.17 -2.28 -16.80
CA PHE A 36 -3.50 -0.93 -16.39
C PHE A 36 -5.01 -0.74 -16.15
N PHE A 37 -5.87 -1.27 -17.02
CA PHE A 37 -7.32 -1.17 -16.83
C PHE A 37 -7.79 -1.92 -15.59
N TYR A 38 -7.33 -3.15 -15.37
CA TYR A 38 -7.62 -3.89 -14.15
C TYR A 38 -7.12 -3.14 -12.91
N TYR A 39 -5.91 -2.59 -12.94
CA TYR A 39 -5.39 -1.81 -11.82
C TYR A 39 -6.27 -0.59 -11.52
N LYS A 40 -6.68 0.15 -12.56
CA LYS A 40 -7.57 1.31 -12.42
C LYS A 40 -8.95 0.93 -11.86
N ASP A 41 -9.56 -0.14 -12.38
CA ASP A 41 -10.85 -0.62 -11.89
C ASP A 41 -10.75 -1.09 -10.43
N GLY A 42 -9.63 -1.73 -10.06
CA GLY A 42 -9.31 -2.08 -8.68
C GLY A 42 -9.22 -0.87 -7.75
N MET A 43 -8.55 0.20 -8.19
CA MET A 43 -8.49 1.46 -7.43
C MET A 43 -9.87 2.10 -7.26
N SER A 44 -10.70 2.09 -8.31
CA SER A 44 -12.07 2.62 -8.25
C SER A 44 -12.91 1.84 -7.24
N ALA A 45 -12.95 0.51 -7.36
CA ALA A 45 -13.69 -0.36 -6.45
C ALA A 45 -13.20 -0.20 -5.00
N GLN A 46 -11.89 -0.07 -4.77
CA GLN A 46 -11.33 0.18 -3.45
C GLN A 46 -11.82 1.52 -2.87
N SER A 47 -11.87 2.58 -3.67
CA SER A 47 -12.35 3.90 -3.23
C SER A 47 -13.84 3.89 -2.86
N GLU A 48 -14.61 2.99 -3.47
CA GLU A 48 -16.03 2.75 -3.20
C GLU A 48 -16.26 1.78 -2.02
N GLY A 49 -15.19 1.23 -1.43
CA GLY A 49 -15.25 0.28 -0.32
C GLY A 49 -15.57 -1.16 -0.75
N GLU A 50 -15.58 -1.43 -2.05
CA GLU A 50 -15.89 -2.75 -2.63
C GLU A 50 -14.62 -3.61 -2.69
N TYR A 51 -14.13 -3.98 -1.50
CA TYR A 51 -12.83 -4.64 -1.35
C TYR A 51 -12.69 -6.00 -2.03
N ALA A 52 -13.78 -6.77 -2.17
CA ALA A 52 -13.72 -8.05 -2.87
C ALA A 52 -13.45 -7.86 -4.38
N GLU A 53 -14.20 -6.95 -5.02
CA GLU A 53 -14.01 -6.61 -6.43
C GLU A 53 -12.66 -5.93 -6.67
N ALA A 54 -12.23 -5.07 -5.74
CA ALA A 54 -10.92 -4.45 -5.83
C ALA A 54 -9.78 -5.49 -5.82
N LEU A 55 -9.86 -6.49 -4.94
CA LEU A 55 -8.89 -7.59 -4.90
C LEU A 55 -8.89 -8.41 -6.18
N GLU A 56 -10.07 -8.76 -6.72
CA GLU A 56 -10.18 -9.49 -7.99
C GLU A 56 -9.45 -8.74 -9.11
N ASN A 57 -9.76 -7.45 -9.28
CA ASN A 57 -9.11 -6.60 -10.27
C ASN A 57 -7.60 -6.46 -10.04
N TYR A 58 -7.15 -6.28 -8.80
CA TYR A 58 -5.71 -6.22 -8.52
C TYR A 58 -4.98 -7.53 -8.79
N TYR A 59 -5.62 -8.69 -8.59
CA TYR A 59 -5.02 -9.98 -8.93
C TYR A 59 -4.92 -10.18 -10.44
N GLU A 60 -5.92 -9.78 -11.22
CA GLU A 60 -5.85 -9.80 -12.69
C GLU A 60 -4.75 -8.85 -13.19
N ALA A 61 -4.67 -7.64 -12.64
CA ALA A 61 -3.58 -6.70 -12.96
C ALA A 61 -2.21 -7.31 -12.65
N LEU A 62 -2.04 -7.95 -11.49
CA LEU A 62 -0.79 -8.57 -11.07
C LEU A 62 -0.39 -9.78 -11.93
N GLN A 63 -1.34 -10.46 -12.58
CA GLN A 63 -1.04 -11.56 -13.50
C GLN A 63 -0.46 -11.07 -14.83
N LEU A 64 -0.90 -9.90 -15.28
CA LEU A 64 -0.54 -9.32 -16.58
C LEU A 64 0.65 -8.36 -16.51
N GLU A 65 0.83 -7.66 -15.39
CA GLU A 65 1.89 -6.67 -15.22
C GLU A 65 3.25 -7.35 -15.02
N GLU A 66 4.25 -6.99 -15.83
CA GLU A 66 5.61 -7.52 -15.73
C GLU A 66 6.57 -6.54 -15.04
N ASP A 67 6.29 -5.24 -15.09
CA ASP A 67 7.18 -4.23 -14.56
C ASP A 67 7.25 -4.30 -13.01
N PRO A 68 8.44 -4.49 -12.42
CA PRO A 68 8.58 -4.62 -10.97
C PRO A 68 8.08 -3.39 -10.20
N TYR A 69 8.22 -2.19 -10.76
CA TYR A 69 7.79 -0.96 -10.12
C TYR A 69 6.26 -0.91 -10.06
N ASP A 70 5.55 -1.16 -11.16
CA ASP A 70 4.08 -1.15 -11.17
C ASP A 70 3.49 -2.31 -10.35
N ARG A 71 4.07 -3.51 -10.45
CA ARG A 71 3.72 -4.66 -9.58
C ARG A 71 3.81 -4.32 -8.09
N SER A 72 4.80 -3.52 -7.69
CA SER A 72 4.98 -3.11 -6.30
C SER A 72 3.80 -2.30 -5.76
N PHE A 73 3.19 -1.42 -6.57
CA PHE A 73 2.01 -0.64 -6.18
C PHE A 73 0.75 -1.50 -6.12
N ILE A 74 0.60 -2.45 -7.06
CA ILE A 74 -0.50 -3.41 -7.04
C ILE A 74 -0.47 -4.23 -5.74
N LEU A 75 0.69 -4.81 -5.41
CA LEU A 75 0.91 -5.56 -4.17
C LEU A 75 0.64 -4.70 -2.92
N TYR A 76 1.12 -3.45 -2.93
CA TYR A 76 0.85 -2.50 -1.84
C TYR A 76 -0.66 -2.24 -1.65
N ASN A 77 -1.42 -2.05 -2.73
CA ASN A 77 -2.86 -1.81 -2.64
C ASN A 77 -3.64 -3.04 -2.16
N ILE A 78 -3.21 -4.25 -2.54
CA ILE A 78 -3.73 -5.50 -1.96
C ILE A 78 -3.47 -5.54 -0.45
N GLY A 79 -2.27 -5.16 -0.02
CA GLY A 79 -1.91 -5.05 1.41
C GLY A 79 -2.78 -4.06 2.17
N LEU A 80 -3.12 -2.90 1.57
CA LEU A 80 -4.05 -1.92 2.14
C LEU A 80 -5.42 -2.52 2.42
N ILE A 81 -5.97 -3.29 1.47
CA ILE A 81 -7.28 -3.94 1.64
C ILE A 81 -7.25 -4.95 2.79
N TYR A 82 -6.25 -5.83 2.83
CA TYR A 82 -6.12 -6.79 3.94
C TYR A 82 -5.95 -6.09 5.29
N SER A 83 -5.21 -4.97 5.33
CA SER A 83 -5.08 -4.17 6.54
C SER A 83 -6.41 -3.58 6.99
N SER A 84 -7.21 -3.02 6.08
CA SER A 84 -8.56 -2.51 6.35
C SER A 84 -9.51 -3.59 6.87
N ASN A 85 -9.35 -4.83 6.42
CA ASN A 85 -10.13 -5.99 6.90
C ASN A 85 -9.61 -6.57 8.23
N GLY A 86 -8.54 -6.03 8.80
CA GLY A 86 -7.91 -6.54 10.02
C GLY A 86 -7.09 -7.82 9.82
N GLU A 87 -6.87 -8.25 8.56
CA GLU A 87 -6.06 -9.40 8.19
C GLU A 87 -4.57 -9.04 8.15
N TYR A 88 -4.05 -8.58 9.30
CA TYR A 88 -2.73 -7.95 9.40
C TYR A 88 -1.57 -8.84 8.95
N LEU A 89 -1.65 -10.17 9.14
CA LEU A 89 -0.60 -11.08 8.68
C LEU A 89 -0.49 -11.10 7.15
N LYS A 90 -1.62 -11.13 6.45
CA LYS A 90 -1.65 -11.05 4.97
C LYS A 90 -1.20 -9.67 4.51
N ALA A 91 -1.65 -8.61 5.18
CA ALA A 91 -1.22 -7.25 4.86
C ALA A 91 0.32 -7.12 4.93
N LEU A 92 0.94 -7.60 6.01
CA LEU A 92 2.40 -7.62 6.15
C LEU A 92 3.08 -8.41 5.02
N GLU A 93 2.55 -9.58 4.65
CA GLU A 93 3.09 -10.38 3.54
C GLU A 93 3.10 -9.59 2.22
N TYR A 94 1.99 -8.95 1.88
CA TYR A 94 1.88 -8.16 0.64
C TYR A 94 2.74 -6.90 0.67
N TYR A 95 2.83 -6.21 1.80
CA TYR A 95 3.73 -5.07 1.94
C TYR A 95 5.21 -5.47 1.82
N HIS A 96 5.60 -6.64 2.34
CA HIS A 96 6.97 -7.15 2.15
C HIS A 96 7.24 -7.52 0.70
N LYS A 97 6.32 -8.22 0.02
CA LYS A 97 6.43 -8.49 -1.42
C LYS A 97 6.55 -7.21 -2.25
N ALA A 98 5.80 -6.16 -1.89
CA ALA A 98 5.92 -4.86 -2.54
C ALA A 98 7.33 -4.25 -2.34
N LEU A 99 7.86 -4.30 -1.11
CA LEU A 99 9.19 -3.78 -0.78
C LEU A 99 10.35 -4.60 -1.37
N GLU A 100 10.14 -5.90 -1.64
CA GLU A 100 11.10 -6.75 -2.36
C GLU A 100 11.28 -6.27 -3.81
N LEU A 101 10.20 -5.80 -4.45
CA LEU A 101 10.25 -5.25 -5.81
C LEU A 101 10.68 -3.78 -5.83
N ASN A 102 10.25 -3.01 -4.84
CA ASN A 102 10.51 -1.58 -4.75
C ASN A 102 10.77 -1.15 -3.31
N GLN A 103 12.04 -1.01 -2.97
CA GLN A 103 12.48 -0.59 -1.63
C GLN A 103 12.12 0.88 -1.32
N ASN A 104 11.74 1.68 -2.32
CA ASN A 104 11.41 3.10 -2.19
C ASN A 104 9.91 3.35 -1.99
N LEU A 105 9.27 2.55 -1.14
CA LEU A 105 7.84 2.68 -0.78
C LEU A 105 7.68 3.08 0.70
N PRO A 106 7.87 4.37 1.05
CA PRO A 106 7.72 4.84 2.43
C PRO A 106 6.33 4.57 3.01
N GLN A 107 5.29 4.53 2.18
CA GLN A 107 3.91 4.23 2.59
C GLN A 107 3.77 2.78 3.06
N ALA A 108 4.40 1.82 2.36
CA ALA A 108 4.40 0.41 2.76
C ALA A 108 5.15 0.23 4.09
N LEU A 109 6.33 0.84 4.23
CA LEU A 109 7.11 0.84 5.48
C LEU A 109 6.30 1.43 6.65
N ASN A 110 5.63 2.56 6.43
CA ASN A 110 4.77 3.16 7.43
C ASN A 110 3.61 2.23 7.84
N ASN A 111 2.94 1.58 6.89
CA ASN A 111 1.81 0.70 7.22
C ASN A 111 2.26 -0.56 7.97
N ILE A 112 3.42 -1.13 7.62
CA ILE A 112 4.07 -2.21 8.39
C ILE A 112 4.34 -1.74 9.83
N ALA A 113 4.90 -0.54 10.00
CA ALA A 113 5.19 0.02 11.30
C ALA A 113 3.93 0.21 12.15
N VAL A 114 2.86 0.74 11.56
CA VAL A 114 1.54 0.91 12.21
C VAL A 114 0.98 -0.45 12.67
N ILE A 115 1.09 -1.49 11.84
CA ILE A 115 0.64 -2.85 12.22
C ILE A 115 1.43 -3.36 13.42
N TYR A 116 2.76 -3.25 13.40
CA TYR A 116 3.58 -3.69 14.54
C TYR A 116 3.31 -2.88 15.80
N HIS A 117 3.11 -1.57 15.67
CA HIS A 117 2.75 -0.72 16.79
C HIS A 117 1.42 -1.15 17.40
N TYR A 118 0.39 -1.36 16.58
CA TYR A 118 -0.92 -1.84 17.02
C TYR A 118 -0.82 -3.19 17.74
N GLN A 119 -0.08 -4.15 17.17
CA GLN A 119 0.15 -5.45 17.81
C GLN A 119 0.91 -5.29 19.14
N GLY A 120 1.85 -4.35 19.22
CA GLY A 120 2.58 -4.01 20.44
C GLY A 120 1.66 -3.46 21.53
N VAL A 121 0.73 -2.56 21.17
CA VAL A 121 -0.32 -2.07 22.08
C VAL A 121 -1.17 -3.23 22.57
N LYS A 122 -1.63 -4.12 21.69
CA LYS A 122 -2.42 -5.31 22.07
C LYS A 122 -1.66 -6.28 22.96
N ALA A 123 -0.35 -6.45 22.76
CA ALA A 123 0.49 -7.26 23.65
C ALA A 123 0.62 -6.60 25.03
N SER A 124 0.76 -5.28 25.09
CA SER A 124 0.83 -4.52 26.35
C SER A 124 -0.49 -4.58 27.13
N GLU A 125 -1.64 -4.47 26.47
CA GLU A 125 -2.96 -4.66 27.08
C GLU A 125 -3.10 -6.04 27.74
N LYS A 126 -2.50 -7.06 27.12
CA LYS A 126 -2.45 -8.44 27.63
C LYS A 126 -1.32 -8.68 28.65
N GLN A 127 -0.62 -7.64 29.09
CA GLN A 127 0.53 -7.70 30.00
C GLN A 127 1.70 -8.56 29.48
N ASN A 128 1.79 -8.80 28.17
CA ASN A 128 2.92 -9.48 27.56
C ASN A 128 4.01 -8.45 27.17
N ILE A 129 4.77 -8.04 28.18
CA ILE A 129 5.70 -6.91 28.10
C ILE A 129 6.84 -7.16 27.12
N ASP A 130 7.40 -8.37 27.09
CA ASP A 130 8.53 -8.70 26.21
C ASP A 130 8.11 -8.66 24.73
N VAL A 131 6.94 -9.23 24.42
CA VAL A 131 6.38 -9.19 23.06
C VAL A 131 6.02 -7.76 22.67
N ALA A 132 5.42 -6.98 23.56
CA ALA A 132 5.10 -5.58 23.30
C ALA A 132 6.37 -4.77 22.97
N LYS A 133 7.43 -4.93 23.76
CA LYS A 133 8.71 -4.26 23.55
C LYS A 133 9.33 -4.63 22.19
N LEU A 134 9.32 -5.91 21.83
CA LEU A 134 9.82 -6.38 20.53
C LEU A 134 9.05 -5.75 19.37
N LEU A 135 7.71 -5.72 19.45
CA LEU A 135 6.85 -5.18 18.42
C LEU A 135 7.01 -3.66 18.27
N PHE A 136 7.14 -2.92 19.37
CA PHE A 136 7.44 -1.49 19.33
C PHE A 136 8.81 -1.18 18.72
N ASN A 137 9.81 -2.05 18.94
CA ASN A 137 11.11 -1.88 18.31
C ASN A 137 11.04 -2.11 16.79
N LYS A 138 10.31 -3.15 16.34
CA LYS A 138 10.04 -3.37 14.91
C LYS A 138 9.34 -2.16 14.30
N ALA A 139 8.28 -1.66 14.92
CA ALA A 139 7.58 -0.46 14.46
C ALA A 139 8.53 0.72 14.28
N ALA A 140 9.42 0.94 15.25
CA ALA A 140 10.40 2.01 15.18
C ALA A 140 11.40 1.86 14.02
N GLU A 141 11.90 0.65 13.77
CA GLU A 141 12.80 0.36 12.65
C GLU A 141 12.16 0.70 11.31
N TYR A 142 10.91 0.29 11.10
CA TYR A 142 10.19 0.58 9.86
C TYR A 142 9.85 2.07 9.72
N TRP A 143 9.43 2.75 10.79
CA TRP A 143 9.20 4.19 10.74
C TRP A 143 10.47 4.99 10.46
N LYS A 144 11.61 4.61 11.04
CA LYS A 144 12.90 5.23 10.71
C LYS A 144 13.23 5.12 9.22
N GLN A 145 13.01 3.95 8.62
CA GLN A 145 13.20 3.75 7.17
C GLN A 145 12.23 4.61 6.36
N ALA A 146 10.94 4.64 6.73
CA ALA A 146 9.94 5.47 6.05
C ALA A 146 10.28 6.97 6.10
N ILE A 147 10.71 7.46 7.26
CA ILE A 147 11.13 8.86 7.47
C ILE A 147 12.41 9.17 6.69
N ASN A 148 13.36 8.23 6.60
CA ASN A 148 14.57 8.43 5.79
C ASN A 148 14.24 8.65 4.30
N LEU A 149 13.25 7.92 3.78
CA LEU A 149 12.79 8.08 2.39
C LEU A 149 11.90 9.33 2.20
N ALA A 150 11.13 9.71 3.21
CA ALA A 150 10.24 10.87 3.17
C ALA A 150 10.31 11.70 4.47
N PRO A 151 11.35 12.54 4.67
CA PRO A 151 11.62 13.22 5.96
C PRO A 151 10.55 14.20 6.42
N ASN A 152 9.78 14.75 5.47
CA ASN A 152 8.71 15.71 5.76
C ASN A 152 7.34 15.03 6.01
N ASN A 153 7.28 13.70 5.94
CA ASN A 153 6.06 12.90 6.13
C ASN A 153 6.07 12.24 7.53
N TYR A 154 4.94 11.61 7.90
CA TYR A 154 4.80 10.78 9.12
C TYR A 154 5.14 11.49 10.43
N ILE A 155 4.60 12.70 10.62
CA ILE A 155 4.89 13.55 11.79
C ILE A 155 4.51 12.85 13.11
N GLU A 156 3.43 12.07 13.11
CA GLU A 156 3.02 11.26 14.27
C GLU A 156 4.07 10.22 14.63
N ALA A 157 4.63 9.53 13.64
CA ALA A 157 5.69 8.56 13.83
C ALA A 157 6.96 9.24 14.37
N GLN A 158 7.35 10.39 13.80
CA GLN A 158 8.48 11.17 14.30
C GLN A 158 8.30 11.58 15.76
N ASN A 159 7.11 12.05 16.12
CA ASN A 159 6.77 12.43 17.49
C ASN A 159 6.81 11.22 18.43
N TRP A 160 6.23 10.09 18.03
CA TRP A 160 6.24 8.87 18.82
C TRP A 160 7.66 8.32 19.03
N LEU A 161 8.50 8.33 17.99
CA LEU A 161 9.90 7.95 18.11
C LEU A 161 10.65 8.84 19.09
N ARG A 162 10.41 10.16 19.03
CA ARG A 162 11.05 11.13 19.94
C ARG A 162 10.61 10.95 21.39
N THR A 163 9.30 10.88 21.65
CA THR A 163 8.76 10.76 23.02
C THR A 163 9.12 9.44 23.67
N THR A 164 9.28 8.38 22.88
CA THR A 164 9.64 7.06 23.39
C THR A 164 11.15 6.78 23.41
N GLY A 165 11.97 7.77 23.07
CA GLY A 165 13.44 7.64 23.04
C GLY A 165 13.98 6.72 21.95
N ARG A 166 13.16 6.40 20.93
CA ARG A 166 13.51 5.50 19.81
C ARG A 166 14.02 6.23 18.57
N LEU A 167 14.00 7.56 18.55
CA LEU A 167 14.49 8.35 17.42
C LEU A 167 16.02 8.31 17.32
N SER A 168 16.71 8.36 18.47
CA SER A 168 18.16 8.39 18.57
C SER A 168 18.74 6.99 18.75
N SER A 169 19.05 6.34 17.63
CA SER A 169 20.00 5.22 17.50
C SER A 169 20.34 4.96 16.05
#